data_AF-A0A7X0TX48-F1
#
_entry.id   AF-A0A7X0TX48-F1
#
_cell.length_a   1.000
_cell.length_b   1.000
_cell.length_c   1.000
_cell.angle_alpha   90.00
_cell.angle_beta   90.00
_cell.angle_gamma   90.00
#
_symmetry.space_group_name_H-M   'P 1'
#
loop_
_entity.id
_entity.type
_entity.pdbx_description
1 polymer ?
#
loop_
_entity_poly.entity_id
_entity_poly.type
_entity_poly.pdbx_seq_one_letter_code
_entity_poly.pdbx_strand_id
1 'polypeptide(L)'
;MTEAGPSGRLGADFRVYRDGRLTATVTDSTNCLDPAGTPTSPFGVAPIGGHRSASISALRESFYDVSLRKPADGVTPAGEAYTYAANDMSVGDANGDGRYQLVVKWEPSNAKDVSQHGYTGPTCLDTYTLDGTLLWRLDLGVNIRSGAHYAQFLVYDFDGDGRSEVMLKTAPGTSVICYDAAGNPKQERFVTMPRPGYAHTDDYRLSAAGYFDHVVEVFTKWHKHPEVVAGRWPATLEQAFGITPMLSYPLSREAATELATHFVDVYARARSGNNRLREFAGFVIIGPEYPVRLRRRHRQRAAHHRLQARPGRRRPAVGRLSDGPHRTGQPRRPLPVLGGLPRRKRLSAIFARGYYTRTTLIAYDRNGHKRASATRGRPGRRVRRSQATRGQK
;
A
#
# COMPACT_ATOMS: atom_id res chain seq x y z
N MET A 1 -2.46 18.81 25.86
CA MET A 1 -2.57 19.22 24.44
C MET A 1 -2.01 20.62 24.35
N THR A 2 -1.13 20.90 23.39
CA THR A 2 -0.63 22.26 23.12
C THR A 2 -1.47 22.88 22.01
N GLU A 3 -2.19 23.93 22.33
CA GLU A 3 -2.87 24.80 21.37
C GLU A 3 -2.08 26.10 21.25
N ALA A 4 -2.13 26.79 20.11
CA ALA A 4 -1.51 28.10 19.95
C ALA A 4 -2.57 29.18 20.26
N GLY A 5 -2.34 29.99 21.28
CA GLY A 5 -3.18 31.13 21.64
C GLY A 5 -2.52 32.48 21.31
N PRO A 6 -3.25 33.60 21.46
CA PRO A 6 -2.80 34.94 21.09
C PRO A 6 -1.56 35.45 21.83
N SER A 7 -1.19 34.82 22.96
CA SER A 7 -0.05 35.18 23.81
C SER A 7 1.00 34.07 23.96
N GLY A 8 0.91 32.98 23.19
CA GLY A 8 1.79 31.80 23.33
C GLY A 8 1.01 30.47 23.40
N ARG A 9 1.72 29.37 23.69
CA ARG A 9 1.14 28.02 23.80
C ARG A 9 0.11 27.97 24.95
N LEU A 10 -1.15 27.68 24.64
CA LEU A 10 -2.16 27.21 25.59
C LEU A 10 -1.91 25.71 25.81
N GLY A 11 -1.17 25.37 26.85
CA GLY A 11 -0.83 23.99 27.21
C GLY A 11 -0.63 23.86 28.72
N ALA A 12 -0.55 22.63 29.21
CA ALA A 12 -0.15 22.41 30.60
C ALA A 12 1.31 22.84 30.77
N ASP A 13 1.61 23.53 31.86
CA ASP A 13 2.98 23.74 32.33
C ASP A 13 3.55 22.43 32.87
N PHE A 14 4.87 22.29 32.85
CA PHE A 14 5.56 21.05 33.23
C PHE A 14 6.62 21.28 34.29
N ARG A 15 6.72 20.35 35.24
CA ARG A 15 7.85 20.20 36.16
C ARG A 15 8.80 19.14 35.61
N VAL A 16 10.07 19.48 35.53
CA VAL A 16 11.16 18.56 35.15
C VAL A 16 11.91 18.16 36.40
N TYR A 17 12.16 16.86 36.52
CA TYR A 17 12.83 16.27 37.66
C TYR A 17 14.09 15.53 37.20
N ARG A 18 15.20 15.71 37.91
CA ARG A 18 16.43 14.93 37.80
C ARG A 18 16.71 14.25 39.14
N ASP A 19 17.06 12.97 39.14
CA ASP A 19 17.36 12.22 40.39
C ASP A 19 16.26 12.29 41.44
N GLY A 20 15.00 12.35 40.99
CA GLY A 20 13.86 12.48 41.89
C GLY A 20 13.50 13.93 42.25
N ARG A 21 14.43 14.89 42.15
CA ARG A 21 14.30 16.28 42.59
C ARG A 21 13.84 17.19 41.46
N LEU A 22 13.01 18.19 41.80
CA LEU A 22 12.60 19.23 40.86
C LEU A 22 13.82 20.06 40.44
N THR A 23 14.06 20.18 39.14
CA THR A 23 15.16 20.98 38.58
C THR A 23 14.69 22.16 37.74
N ALA A 24 13.52 22.07 37.12
CA ALA A 24 12.94 23.17 36.35
C ALA A 24 11.40 23.13 36.34
N THR A 25 10.79 24.31 36.12
CA THR A 25 9.39 24.44 35.71
C THR A 25 9.36 25.13 34.34
N VAL A 26 8.73 24.50 33.36
CA VAL A 26 8.68 24.91 31.96
C VAL A 26 7.25 25.29 31.61
N THR A 27 7.05 26.52 31.15
CA THR A 27 5.70 27.09 30.93
C THR A 27 5.46 27.55 29.48
N ASP A 28 6.50 27.62 28.66
CA ASP A 28 6.46 28.15 27.29
C ASP A 28 6.76 27.10 26.21
N SER A 29 7.26 25.93 26.62
CA SER A 29 7.83 24.93 25.75
C SER A 29 7.59 23.49 26.27
N THR A 30 8.10 22.51 25.52
CA THR A 30 8.01 21.08 25.88
C THR A 30 9.38 20.41 25.78
N ASN A 31 10.44 21.19 25.97
CA ASN A 31 11.84 20.77 26.07
C ASN A 31 12.51 21.61 27.16
N CYS A 32 13.59 21.09 27.73
CA CYS A 32 14.38 21.77 28.75
C CYS A 32 15.84 21.35 28.58
N LEU A 33 16.76 22.30 28.51
CA LEU A 33 18.18 22.01 28.63
C LEU A 33 18.52 21.96 30.12
N ASP A 34 19.12 20.87 30.56
CA ASP A 34 19.65 20.74 31.92
C ASP A 34 21.18 20.60 31.87
N PRO A 35 21.93 21.71 32.03
CA PRO A 35 23.39 21.70 31.92
C PRO A 35 24.10 20.85 32.98
N ALA A 36 23.42 20.52 34.08
CA ALA A 36 23.98 19.71 35.17
C ALA A 36 23.58 18.22 35.06
N GLY A 37 22.84 17.85 34.02
CA GLY A 37 22.53 16.45 33.71
C GLY A 37 23.74 15.68 33.20
N THR A 38 23.84 14.41 33.57
CA THR A 38 24.83 13.48 33.00
C THR A 38 24.11 12.37 32.21
N PRO A 39 24.83 11.58 31.38
CA PRO A 39 24.23 10.48 30.64
C PRO A 39 23.54 9.41 31.51
N THR A 40 23.85 9.35 32.80
CA THR A 40 23.24 8.40 33.75
C THR A 40 22.13 9.00 34.60
N SER A 41 21.94 10.33 34.56
CA SER A 41 20.89 11.00 35.32
C SER A 41 19.49 10.52 34.90
N PRO A 42 18.67 9.94 35.79
CA PRO A 42 17.25 9.70 35.54
C PRO A 42 16.45 11.01 35.55
N PHE A 43 15.70 11.22 34.47
CA PHE A 43 14.77 12.32 34.29
C PHE A 43 13.32 11.86 34.34
N GLY A 44 12.45 12.68 34.93
CA GLY A 44 11.00 12.51 34.83
C GLY A 44 10.30 13.85 34.64
N VAL A 45 9.10 13.82 34.09
CA VAL A 45 8.30 15.04 33.82
C VAL A 45 6.91 14.86 34.41
N ALA A 46 6.35 15.92 34.99
CA ALA A 46 4.96 15.94 35.45
C ALA A 46 4.28 17.22 34.94
N PRO A 47 3.04 17.17 34.40
CA PRO A 47 2.26 18.38 34.24
C PRO A 47 1.95 19.00 35.61
N ILE A 48 1.82 20.32 35.71
CA ILE A 48 1.40 20.98 36.94
C ILE A 48 0.03 20.42 37.38
N GLY A 49 -0.03 19.86 38.59
CA GLY A 49 -1.23 19.23 39.14
C GLY A 49 -1.49 17.78 38.70
N GLY A 50 -0.61 17.17 37.89
CA GLY A 50 -0.72 15.76 37.51
C GLY A 50 0.42 14.87 38.02
N HIS A 51 0.37 13.60 37.62
CA HIS A 51 1.34 12.59 38.04
C HIS A 51 2.64 12.67 37.24
N ARG A 52 3.74 12.33 37.92
CA ARG A 52 5.06 12.22 37.31
C ARG A 52 5.14 11.01 36.38
N SER A 53 5.81 11.17 35.24
CA SER A 53 6.14 10.09 34.31
C SER A 53 7.06 9.05 34.95
N ALA A 54 7.19 7.89 34.29
CA ALA A 54 8.31 7.00 34.54
C ALA A 54 9.64 7.74 34.29
N SER A 55 10.67 7.36 35.05
CA SER A 55 12.01 7.91 34.87
C SER A 55 12.68 7.33 33.61
N ILE A 56 13.39 8.17 32.87
CA ILE A 56 14.20 7.78 31.70
C ILE A 56 15.61 8.34 31.85
N SER A 57 16.62 7.62 31.36
CA SER A 57 17.97 8.17 31.23
C SER A 57 18.14 8.88 29.90
N ALA A 58 19.06 9.85 29.84
CA ALA A 58 19.42 10.50 28.59
C ALA A 58 20.01 9.48 27.60
N LEU A 59 19.67 9.63 26.32
CA LEU A 59 20.34 8.90 25.25
C LEU A 59 21.79 9.41 25.16
N ARG A 60 22.73 8.49 24.97
CA ARG A 60 24.14 8.85 24.73
C ARG A 60 24.33 9.51 23.38
N GLU A 61 23.61 9.00 22.39
CA GLU A 61 23.65 9.47 21.01
C GLU A 61 22.40 10.28 20.68
N SER A 62 22.49 11.08 19.62
CA SER A 62 21.34 11.81 19.05
C SER A 62 20.37 10.92 18.26
N PHE A 63 20.68 9.63 18.13
CA PHE A 63 19.87 8.62 17.47
C PHE A 63 19.62 7.43 18.41
N TYR A 64 18.64 6.62 18.05
CA TYR A 64 18.33 5.37 18.72
C TYR A 64 18.38 4.23 17.72
N ASP A 65 19.25 3.25 17.96
CA ASP A 65 19.37 2.08 17.10
C ASP A 65 18.34 1.02 17.48
N VAL A 66 17.57 0.61 16.48
CA VAL A 66 16.64 -0.52 16.58
C VAL A 66 17.21 -1.67 15.76
N SER A 67 17.64 -2.74 16.42
CA SER A 67 18.14 -3.93 15.75
C SER A 67 17.02 -4.61 14.94
N LEU A 68 17.16 -4.60 13.62
CA LEU A 68 16.21 -5.22 12.70
C LEU A 68 16.61 -6.67 12.37
N ARG A 69 15.62 -7.53 12.16
CA ARG A 69 15.83 -8.92 11.71
C ARG A 69 15.58 -9.04 10.21
N LYS A 70 16.64 -8.92 9.43
CA LYS A 70 16.58 -9.08 7.96
C LYS A 70 15.90 -10.40 7.58
N PRO A 71 14.91 -10.40 6.66
CA PRO A 71 14.41 -11.63 6.06
C PRO A 71 15.51 -12.40 5.35
N ALA A 72 15.34 -13.72 5.27
CA ALA A 72 16.25 -14.55 4.48
C ALA A 72 16.20 -14.13 3.00
N ASP A 73 17.36 -14.14 2.36
CA ASP A 73 17.50 -13.94 0.92
C ASP A 73 16.83 -15.10 0.17
N GLY A 74 16.54 -14.93 -1.13
CA GLY A 74 15.81 -15.94 -1.89
C GLY A 74 16.14 -15.95 -3.38
N VAL A 75 15.47 -16.83 -4.12
CA VAL A 75 15.65 -16.99 -5.57
C VAL A 75 14.28 -16.98 -6.25
N THR A 76 14.17 -16.27 -7.37
CA THR A 76 12.92 -16.22 -8.15
C THR A 76 12.73 -17.49 -9.00
N PRO A 77 11.53 -17.74 -9.56
CA PRO A 77 11.34 -18.86 -10.50
C PRO A 77 12.26 -18.82 -11.74
N ALA A 78 12.84 -17.66 -12.06
CA ALA A 78 13.81 -17.51 -13.16
C ALA A 78 15.27 -17.76 -12.73
N GLY A 79 15.52 -18.19 -11.48
CA GLY A 79 16.87 -18.43 -10.97
C GLY A 79 17.60 -17.16 -10.50
N GLU A 80 16.96 -15.99 -10.51
CA GLU A 80 17.55 -14.74 -10.05
C GLU A 80 17.55 -14.69 -8.51
N ALA A 81 18.72 -14.58 -7.90
CA ALA A 81 18.86 -14.35 -6.46
C ALA A 81 18.50 -12.91 -6.08
N TYR A 82 17.90 -12.73 -4.91
CA TYR A 82 17.57 -11.43 -4.34
C TYR A 82 17.87 -11.37 -2.85
N THR A 83 18.22 -10.18 -2.37
CA THR A 83 18.45 -9.88 -0.95
C THR A 83 17.43 -8.85 -0.46
N TYR A 84 17.43 -8.51 0.84
CA TYR A 84 16.52 -7.52 1.41
C TYR A 84 17.21 -6.29 2.00
N ALA A 85 16.58 -5.13 1.82
CA ALA A 85 16.90 -3.89 2.51
C ALA A 85 15.67 -3.33 3.23
N ALA A 86 15.87 -2.72 4.40
CA ALA A 86 14.83 -1.94 5.06
C ALA A 86 14.51 -0.70 4.21
N ASN A 87 13.23 -0.35 4.12
CA ASN A 87 12.73 0.66 3.18
C ASN A 87 11.71 1.57 3.89
N ASP A 88 10.58 1.90 3.26
CA ASP A 88 9.52 2.70 3.86
C ASP A 88 9.11 2.20 5.25
N MET A 89 8.81 3.14 6.15
CA MET A 89 8.27 2.84 7.48
C MET A 89 7.03 3.67 7.80
N SER A 90 6.22 3.15 8.71
CA SER A 90 5.16 3.90 9.39
C SER A 90 5.19 3.57 10.88
N VAL A 91 4.44 4.30 11.69
CA VAL A 91 4.34 4.07 13.13
C VAL A 91 2.90 3.88 13.59
N GLY A 92 2.73 3.15 14.68
CA GLY A 92 1.43 2.98 15.34
C GLY A 92 1.59 2.29 16.69
N ASP A 93 0.75 2.65 17.65
CA ASP A 93 0.70 1.97 18.96
C ASP A 93 -0.03 0.63 18.79
N ALA A 94 0.67 -0.40 18.33
CA ALA A 94 0.09 -1.70 18.02
C ALA A 94 -0.25 -2.53 19.27
N ASN A 95 0.34 -2.20 20.42
CA ASN A 95 0.16 -2.92 21.69
C ASN A 95 -0.63 -2.12 22.75
N GLY A 96 -1.07 -0.90 22.44
CA GLY A 96 -1.89 -0.04 23.30
C GLY A 96 -1.16 0.42 24.55
N ASP A 97 0.18 0.48 24.55
CA ASP A 97 0.99 0.89 25.70
C ASP A 97 1.34 2.39 25.69
N GLY A 98 0.83 3.14 24.71
CA GLY A 98 1.11 4.56 24.53
C GLY A 98 2.43 4.86 23.81
N ARG A 99 3.20 3.84 23.43
CA ARG A 99 4.45 4.00 22.66
C ARG A 99 4.28 3.44 21.25
N TYR A 100 4.83 4.15 20.28
CA TYR A 100 4.81 3.68 18.91
C TYR A 100 5.63 2.40 18.73
N GLN A 101 5.10 1.49 17.93
CA GLN A 101 5.87 0.47 17.23
C GLN A 101 6.22 0.97 15.82
N LEU A 102 7.34 0.49 15.30
CA LEU A 102 7.81 0.74 13.95
C LEU A 102 7.27 -0.36 13.02
N VAL A 103 6.54 0.00 11.97
CA VAL A 103 6.13 -0.91 10.90
C VAL A 103 7.06 -0.68 9.71
N VAL A 104 8.00 -1.60 9.50
CA VAL A 104 9.10 -1.50 8.54
C VAL A 104 8.81 -2.37 7.32
N LYS A 105 8.84 -1.79 6.13
CA LYS A 105 8.77 -2.51 4.86
C LYS A 105 10.16 -3.02 4.49
N TRP A 106 10.27 -4.31 4.21
CA TRP A 106 11.43 -4.93 3.58
C TRP A 106 11.20 -4.99 2.07
N GLU A 107 12.11 -4.37 1.33
CA GLU A 107 12.09 -4.37 -0.13
C GLU A 107 13.17 -5.32 -0.66
N PRO A 108 12.82 -6.27 -1.53
CA PRO A 108 13.81 -7.14 -2.16
C PRO A 108 14.65 -6.34 -3.17
N SER A 109 15.92 -6.70 -3.32
CA SER A 109 16.89 -6.03 -4.21
C SER A 109 16.47 -6.03 -5.68
N ASN A 110 15.58 -6.95 -6.07
CA ASN A 110 15.02 -7.04 -7.41
C ASN A 110 13.58 -6.49 -7.52
N ALA A 111 13.13 -5.65 -6.58
CA ALA A 111 11.89 -4.89 -6.72
C ALA A 111 11.87 -4.08 -8.03
N LYS A 112 10.67 -3.87 -8.58
CA LYS A 112 10.51 -3.32 -9.94
C LYS A 112 9.63 -2.09 -9.95
N ASP A 113 9.95 -1.13 -10.80
CA ASP A 113 8.95 -0.15 -11.25
C ASP A 113 7.85 -0.85 -12.09
N VAL A 114 6.69 -0.22 -12.23
CA VAL A 114 5.57 -0.74 -13.03
C VAL A 114 5.90 -0.89 -14.52
N SER A 115 6.93 -0.19 -15.01
CA SER A 115 7.43 -0.27 -16.39
C SER A 115 8.43 -1.39 -16.63
N GLN A 116 9.00 -1.96 -15.57
CA GLN A 116 10.05 -2.97 -15.67
C GLN A 116 9.46 -4.38 -15.63
N HIS A 117 10.01 -5.28 -16.44
CA HIS A 117 9.69 -6.71 -16.44
C HIS A 117 10.53 -7.47 -15.41
N GLY A 118 10.16 -8.72 -15.14
CA GLY A 118 10.89 -9.63 -14.26
C GLY A 118 10.13 -9.97 -12.99
N TYR A 119 10.47 -11.13 -12.41
CA TYR A 119 9.99 -11.56 -11.11
C TYR A 119 10.56 -10.66 -10.00
N THR A 120 9.91 -10.68 -8.83
CA THR A 120 10.40 -10.02 -7.63
C THR A 120 10.34 -10.99 -6.46
N GLY A 121 11.24 -10.85 -5.49
CA GLY A 121 11.01 -11.38 -4.15
C GLY A 121 9.70 -10.83 -3.54
N PRO A 122 9.13 -11.49 -2.53
CA PRO A 122 7.96 -10.95 -1.83
C PRO A 122 8.32 -9.67 -1.05
N THR A 123 7.33 -8.83 -0.78
CA THR A 123 7.47 -7.72 0.18
C THR A 123 7.06 -8.23 1.56
N CYS A 124 7.82 -7.87 2.60
CA CYS A 124 7.47 -8.17 3.99
C CYS A 124 7.26 -6.88 4.78
N LEU A 125 6.31 -6.87 5.72
CA LEU A 125 6.16 -5.82 6.73
C LEU A 125 6.44 -6.38 8.12
N ASP A 126 7.43 -5.84 8.80
CA ASP A 126 7.73 -6.20 10.19
C ASP A 126 7.22 -5.13 11.14
N THR A 127 6.74 -5.56 12.31
CA THR A 127 6.40 -4.62 13.40
C THR A 127 7.36 -4.80 14.56
N TYR A 128 8.16 -3.78 14.85
CA TYR A 128 9.13 -3.75 15.94
C TYR A 128 8.67 -2.81 17.06
N THR A 129 8.90 -3.21 18.30
CA THR A 129 8.99 -2.25 19.42
C THR A 129 10.29 -1.46 19.34
N LEU A 130 10.35 -0.32 20.04
CA LEU A 130 11.57 0.48 20.08
C LEU A 130 12.77 -0.30 20.62
N ASP A 131 12.58 -1.26 21.54
CA ASP A 131 13.67 -2.10 22.04
C ASP A 131 14.16 -3.19 21.04
N GLY A 132 13.67 -3.20 19.80
CA GLY A 132 14.08 -4.17 18.77
C GLY A 132 13.33 -5.50 18.81
N THR A 133 12.34 -5.68 19.69
CA THR A 133 11.52 -6.90 19.69
C THR A 133 10.65 -6.96 18.43
N LEU A 134 10.87 -7.96 17.57
CA LEU A 134 10.02 -8.26 16.42
C LEU A 134 8.70 -8.89 16.89
N LEU A 135 7.60 -8.15 16.78
CA LEU A 135 6.28 -8.62 17.22
C LEU A 135 5.68 -9.62 16.21
N TRP A 136 5.73 -9.28 14.93
CA TRP A 136 5.23 -10.12 13.84
C TRP A 136 5.77 -9.62 12.49
N ARG A 137 5.80 -10.55 11.53
CA ARG A 137 6.07 -10.31 10.11
C ARG A 137 4.84 -10.62 9.30
N LEU A 138 4.46 -9.72 8.42
CA LEU A 138 3.47 -9.96 7.37
C LEU A 138 4.23 -10.19 6.07
N ASP A 139 4.24 -11.42 5.58
CA ASP A 139 4.73 -11.76 4.26
C ASP A 139 3.59 -11.60 3.25
N LEU A 140 3.76 -10.74 2.24
CA LEU A 140 2.70 -10.52 1.23
C LEU A 140 2.58 -11.67 0.24
N GLY A 141 3.56 -12.56 0.19
CA GLY A 141 3.62 -13.68 -0.74
C GLY A 141 3.86 -13.25 -2.18
N VAL A 142 3.86 -14.24 -3.07
CA VAL A 142 4.27 -14.06 -4.47
C VAL A 142 3.27 -13.28 -5.33
N ASN A 143 2.01 -13.19 -4.88
CA ASN A 143 0.92 -12.57 -5.64
C ASN A 143 0.80 -11.06 -5.41
N ILE A 144 1.71 -10.47 -4.63
CA ILE A 144 1.91 -9.03 -4.55
C ILE A 144 3.33 -8.75 -5.03
N ARG A 145 3.44 -8.24 -6.26
CA ARG A 145 4.71 -7.82 -6.85
C ARG A 145 5.34 -6.69 -6.02
N SER A 146 6.67 -6.70 -5.90
CA SER A 146 7.41 -5.74 -5.06
C SER A 146 7.87 -4.50 -5.84
N GLY A 147 7.75 -3.34 -5.20
CA GLY A 147 8.19 -2.04 -5.69
C GLY A 147 7.36 -0.88 -5.14
N ALA A 148 7.81 0.35 -5.42
CA ALA A 148 7.27 1.59 -4.86
C ALA A 148 5.76 1.81 -5.13
N HIS A 149 5.19 1.15 -6.13
CA HIS A 149 3.81 1.36 -6.59
C HIS A 149 2.83 0.24 -6.24
N TYR A 150 3.26 -0.78 -5.48
CA TYR A 150 2.44 -1.97 -5.20
C TYR A 150 1.92 -1.98 -3.76
N ALA A 151 2.77 -2.32 -2.80
CA ALA A 151 2.41 -2.50 -1.40
C ALA A 151 2.36 -1.17 -0.65
N GLN A 152 1.22 -0.47 -0.79
CA GLN A 152 0.91 0.71 0.02
C GLN A 152 0.21 0.27 1.31
N PHE A 153 0.78 0.61 2.46
CA PHE A 153 0.25 0.22 3.77
C PHE A 153 -0.11 1.44 4.61
N LEU A 154 -1.18 1.33 5.38
CA LEU A 154 -1.67 2.35 6.30
C LEU A 154 -1.58 1.80 7.71
N VAL A 155 -1.00 2.57 8.64
CA VAL A 155 -0.94 2.21 10.06
C VAL A 155 -1.74 3.23 10.86
N TYR A 156 -2.81 2.78 11.51
CA TYR A 156 -3.68 3.66 12.29
C TYR A 156 -4.61 2.88 13.23
N ASP A 157 -5.07 3.48 14.32
CA ASP A 157 -6.18 2.98 15.13
C ASP A 157 -7.51 3.29 14.41
N PHE A 158 -7.94 2.38 13.53
CA PHE A 158 -9.12 2.63 12.69
C PHE A 158 -10.42 2.45 13.47
N ASP A 159 -10.48 1.56 14.46
CA ASP A 159 -11.71 1.32 15.22
C ASP A 159 -11.87 2.16 16.50
N GLY A 160 -10.80 2.82 16.93
CA GLY A 160 -10.75 3.68 18.10
C GLY A 160 -10.69 2.88 19.40
N ASP A 161 -10.03 1.72 19.39
CA ASP A 161 -9.81 0.88 20.59
C ASP A 161 -8.47 1.14 21.29
N GLY A 162 -7.70 2.12 20.81
CA GLY A 162 -6.40 2.50 21.36
C GLY A 162 -5.24 1.66 20.80
N ARG A 163 -5.49 0.78 19.82
CA ARG A 163 -4.44 -0.02 19.17
C ARG A 163 -4.44 0.20 17.67
N SER A 164 -3.26 0.46 17.11
CA SER A 164 -3.11 0.65 15.67
C SER A 164 -3.19 -0.67 14.91
N GLU A 165 -3.85 -0.63 13.75
CA GLU A 165 -3.89 -1.69 12.75
C GLU A 165 -3.12 -1.34 11.50
N VAL A 166 -2.76 -2.38 10.74
CA VAL A 166 -2.22 -2.23 9.39
C VAL A 166 -3.29 -2.57 8.36
N MET A 167 -3.58 -1.64 7.45
CA MET A 167 -4.46 -1.85 6.31
C MET A 167 -3.70 -1.75 4.99
N LEU A 168 -3.83 -2.77 4.15
CA LEU A 168 -3.14 -2.85 2.86
C LEU A 168 -3.82 -3.82 1.90
N LYS A 169 -3.42 -3.79 0.62
CA LYS A 169 -3.81 -4.78 -0.39
C LYS A 169 -3.05 -6.09 -0.15
N THR A 170 -3.77 -7.20 -0.14
CA THR A 170 -3.22 -8.56 -0.03
C THR A 170 -3.75 -9.44 -1.18
N ALA A 171 -3.17 -10.64 -1.29
CA ALA A 171 -3.52 -11.63 -2.30
C ALA A 171 -3.37 -13.05 -1.69
N PRO A 172 -3.77 -14.12 -2.39
CA PRO A 172 -3.48 -15.48 -1.95
C PRO A 172 -1.98 -15.66 -1.66
N GLY A 173 -1.66 -16.43 -0.63
CA GLY A 173 -0.28 -16.60 -0.13
C GLY A 173 0.17 -15.56 0.90
N THR A 174 -0.55 -14.44 1.11
CA THR A 174 -0.21 -13.51 2.20
C THR A 174 -0.36 -14.18 3.57
N SER A 175 0.66 -14.12 4.42
CA SER A 175 0.70 -14.76 5.75
C SER A 175 1.26 -13.85 6.84
N VAL A 176 0.88 -14.14 8.08
CA VAL A 176 1.43 -13.48 9.27
C VAL A 176 2.18 -14.50 10.11
N ILE A 177 3.43 -14.16 10.40
CA ILE A 177 4.36 -14.93 11.22
C ILE A 177 4.50 -14.21 12.56
N CYS A 178 4.18 -14.93 13.64
CA CYS A 178 4.42 -14.47 15.01
C CYS A 178 5.70 -15.11 15.55
N TYR A 179 6.38 -14.41 16.45
CA TYR A 179 7.66 -14.84 17.01
C TYR A 179 7.54 -15.12 18.52
N ASP A 180 8.41 -15.98 19.04
CA ASP A 180 8.59 -16.17 20.49
C ASP A 180 9.48 -15.08 21.11
N ALA A 181 9.79 -15.19 22.40
CA ALA A 181 10.61 -14.21 23.11
C ALA A 181 12.09 -14.22 22.66
N ALA A 182 12.60 -15.34 22.13
CA ALA A 182 13.92 -15.41 21.50
C ALA A 182 13.90 -14.87 20.06
N GLY A 183 12.69 -14.64 19.53
CA GLY A 183 12.40 -14.16 18.19
C GLY A 183 12.50 -15.25 17.12
N ASN A 184 12.31 -16.52 17.50
CA ASN A 184 12.12 -17.60 16.54
C ASN A 184 10.68 -17.61 16.00
N PRO A 185 10.45 -17.97 14.73
CA PRO A 185 9.10 -18.15 14.20
C PRO A 185 8.34 -19.18 15.04
N LYS A 186 7.22 -18.76 15.63
CA LYS A 186 6.38 -19.61 16.48
C LYS A 186 5.15 -20.12 15.74
N GLN A 187 4.56 -19.29 14.90
CA GLN A 187 3.33 -19.62 14.19
C GLN A 187 3.20 -18.77 12.94
N GLU A 188 2.88 -19.43 11.82
CA GLU A 188 2.45 -18.79 10.59
C GLU A 188 0.95 -19.01 10.36
N ARG A 189 0.26 -17.96 9.89
CA ARG A 189 -1.15 -18.03 9.52
C ARG A 189 -1.40 -17.25 8.25
N PHE A 190 -2.01 -17.90 7.27
CA PHE A 190 -2.47 -17.19 6.08
C PHE A 190 -3.62 -16.23 6.41
N VAL A 191 -3.59 -15.10 5.73
CA VAL A 191 -4.68 -14.13 5.75
C VAL A 191 -5.89 -14.72 5.04
N THR A 192 -7.04 -14.77 5.72
CA THR A 192 -8.26 -15.42 5.22
C THR A 192 -8.71 -14.86 3.86
N MET A 193 -8.93 -15.74 2.89
CA MET A 193 -9.44 -15.37 1.57
C MET A 193 -10.93 -14.98 1.61
N PRO A 194 -11.36 -13.99 0.80
CA PRO A 194 -12.73 -13.47 0.85
C PRO A 194 -13.77 -14.36 0.17
N ARG A 195 -13.35 -15.30 -0.69
CA ARG A 195 -14.21 -16.18 -1.49
C ARG A 195 -13.58 -17.57 -1.64
N PRO A 196 -14.39 -18.63 -1.75
CA PRO A 196 -13.90 -19.96 -2.11
C PRO A 196 -13.40 -20.00 -3.57
N GLY A 197 -12.65 -21.04 -3.91
CA GLY A 197 -12.13 -21.29 -5.27
C GLY A 197 -10.70 -20.80 -5.52
N TYR A 198 -9.97 -20.43 -4.46
CA TYR A 198 -8.57 -20.03 -4.50
C TYR A 198 -7.81 -20.74 -3.38
N ALA A 199 -6.52 -21.01 -3.58
CA ALA A 199 -5.64 -21.58 -2.58
C ALA A 199 -4.51 -20.60 -2.22
N HIS A 200 -4.00 -20.68 -0.99
CA HIS A 200 -2.84 -19.88 -0.58
C HIS A 200 -1.55 -20.27 -1.34
N THR A 201 -1.53 -21.44 -1.96
CA THR A 201 -0.45 -21.94 -2.82
C THR A 201 -0.58 -21.52 -4.29
N ASP A 202 -1.66 -20.82 -4.68
CA ASP A 202 -1.82 -20.36 -6.05
C ASP A 202 -0.71 -19.35 -6.41
N ASP A 203 -0.16 -19.47 -7.62
CA ASP A 203 0.79 -18.51 -8.18
C ASP A 203 0.19 -17.85 -9.44
N TYR A 204 -0.06 -16.55 -9.35
CA TYR A 204 -0.64 -15.75 -10.42
C TYR A 204 0.40 -14.91 -11.17
N ARG A 205 1.69 -15.11 -10.89
CA ARG A 205 2.78 -14.47 -11.64
C ARG A 205 2.85 -15.08 -13.03
N LEU A 206 2.63 -14.27 -14.04
CA LEU A 206 2.69 -14.73 -15.43
C LEU A 206 4.14 -14.90 -15.88
N SER A 207 4.42 -16.00 -16.58
CA SER A 207 5.60 -16.09 -17.45
C SER A 207 5.44 -15.19 -18.66
N ALA A 208 6.51 -14.98 -19.44
CA ALA A 208 6.42 -14.24 -20.69
C ALA A 208 5.39 -14.84 -21.67
N ALA A 209 5.36 -16.17 -21.80
CA ALA A 209 4.36 -16.88 -22.59
C ALA A 209 2.95 -16.70 -22.02
N GLY A 210 2.78 -16.85 -20.71
CA GLY A 210 1.48 -16.65 -20.05
C GLY A 210 0.95 -15.22 -20.16
N TYR A 211 1.83 -14.22 -20.18
CA TYR A 211 1.46 -12.84 -20.45
C TYR A 211 0.97 -12.65 -21.89
N PHE A 212 1.66 -13.24 -22.86
CA PHE A 212 1.20 -13.22 -24.25
C PHE A 212 -0.15 -13.92 -24.42
N ASP A 213 -0.33 -15.09 -23.82
CA ASP A 213 -1.62 -15.81 -23.80
C ASP A 213 -2.73 -14.98 -23.19
N HIS A 214 -2.43 -14.21 -22.13
CA HIS A 214 -3.38 -13.28 -21.56
C HIS A 214 -3.79 -12.16 -22.53
N VAL A 215 -2.84 -11.61 -23.31
CA VAL A 215 -3.15 -10.62 -24.36
C VAL A 215 -4.09 -11.23 -25.41
N VAL A 216 -3.82 -12.45 -25.85
CA VAL A 216 -4.68 -13.20 -26.78
C VAL A 216 -6.08 -13.36 -26.19
N GLU A 217 -6.21 -13.78 -24.93
CA GLU A 217 -7.50 -13.95 -24.26
C GLU A 217 -8.30 -12.63 -24.20
N VAL A 218 -7.61 -11.53 -23.91
CA VAL A 218 -8.20 -10.19 -23.91
C VAL A 218 -8.72 -9.84 -25.31
N PHE A 219 -7.98 -10.17 -26.36
CA PHE A 219 -8.32 -9.85 -27.74
C PHE A 219 -9.52 -10.69 -28.22
N THR A 220 -9.54 -11.99 -27.93
CA THR A 220 -10.72 -12.86 -28.18
C THR A 220 -12.00 -12.28 -27.58
N LYS A 221 -11.89 -11.63 -26.40
CA LYS A 221 -13.02 -11.07 -25.66
C LYS A 221 -13.23 -9.56 -25.88
N TRP A 222 -12.54 -8.94 -26.85
CA TRP A 222 -12.60 -7.49 -27.09
C TRP A 222 -14.03 -6.96 -27.26
N HIS A 223 -14.84 -7.63 -28.08
CA HIS A 223 -16.26 -7.30 -28.32
C HIS A 223 -17.14 -7.30 -27.06
N LYS A 224 -16.73 -8.00 -25.99
CA LYS A 224 -17.43 -8.03 -24.69
C LYS A 224 -16.87 -7.02 -23.70
N HIS A 225 -15.81 -6.29 -24.04
CA HIS A 225 -15.19 -5.35 -23.13
C HIS A 225 -16.15 -4.19 -22.81
N PRO A 226 -16.40 -3.83 -21.54
CA PRO A 226 -17.44 -2.84 -21.19
C PRO A 226 -17.28 -1.47 -21.85
N GLU A 227 -16.05 -1.05 -22.14
CA GLU A 227 -15.78 0.22 -22.82
C GLU A 227 -16.04 0.16 -24.33
N VAL A 228 -15.90 -1.03 -24.94
CA VAL A 228 -16.24 -1.29 -26.35
C VAL A 228 -17.77 -1.34 -26.49
N VAL A 229 -18.44 -2.11 -25.63
CA VAL A 229 -19.91 -2.19 -25.56
C VAL A 229 -20.53 -0.81 -25.32
N ALA A 230 -19.90 0.03 -24.50
CA ALA A 230 -20.36 1.39 -24.24
C ALA A 230 -19.99 2.41 -25.34
N GLY A 231 -19.38 1.99 -26.45
CA GLY A 231 -18.98 2.86 -27.56
C GLY A 231 -17.90 3.89 -27.20
N ARG A 232 -17.20 3.72 -26.07
CA ARG A 232 -16.13 4.63 -25.63
C ARG A 232 -14.77 4.25 -26.21
N TRP A 233 -14.61 2.99 -26.56
CA TRP A 233 -13.42 2.44 -27.23
C TRP A 233 -13.76 2.01 -28.65
N PRO A 234 -12.74 1.90 -29.54
CA PRO A 234 -12.94 1.38 -30.89
C PRO A 234 -13.61 0.01 -30.89
N ALA A 235 -14.49 -0.21 -31.86
CA ALA A 235 -15.25 -1.45 -32.00
C ALA A 235 -14.34 -2.65 -32.30
N THR A 236 -13.24 -2.40 -33.02
CA THR A 236 -12.23 -3.40 -33.35
C THR A 236 -10.84 -3.02 -32.81
N LEU A 237 -9.98 -4.02 -32.64
CA LEU A 237 -8.58 -3.85 -32.28
C LEU A 237 -7.80 -3.16 -33.39
N GLU A 238 -8.11 -3.45 -34.65
CA GLU A 238 -7.50 -2.79 -35.80
C GLU A 238 -7.71 -1.26 -35.76
N GLN A 239 -8.94 -0.82 -35.49
CA GLN A 239 -9.23 0.60 -35.27
C GLN A 239 -8.45 1.16 -34.06
N ALA A 240 -8.31 0.38 -32.99
CA ALA A 240 -7.51 0.76 -31.83
C ALA A 240 -6.01 0.89 -32.17
N PHE A 241 -5.54 0.10 -33.14
CA PHE A 241 -4.17 0.15 -33.62
C PHE A 241 -3.93 1.22 -34.70
N GLY A 242 -5.01 1.78 -35.27
CA GLY A 242 -4.93 2.70 -36.39
C GLY A 242 -4.62 1.99 -37.72
N ILE A 243 -4.97 0.71 -37.84
CA ILE A 243 -4.86 -0.09 -39.07
C ILE A 243 -6.25 -0.40 -39.64
N THR A 244 -6.32 -0.74 -40.92
CA THR A 244 -7.57 -1.04 -41.61
C THR A 244 -8.26 -2.26 -40.99
N PRO A 245 -9.54 -2.16 -40.57
CA PRO A 245 -10.29 -3.32 -40.07
C PRO A 245 -10.52 -4.34 -41.18
N MET A 246 -10.15 -5.59 -40.93
CA MET A 246 -10.28 -6.68 -41.90
C MET A 246 -10.91 -7.94 -41.29
N LEU A 247 -10.99 -8.03 -39.97
CA LEU A 247 -11.48 -9.21 -39.27
C LEU A 247 -12.93 -9.05 -38.80
N SER A 248 -13.62 -10.18 -38.73
CA SER A 248 -14.97 -10.27 -38.16
C SER A 248 -14.92 -10.60 -36.67
N TYR A 249 -15.81 -9.98 -35.88
CA TYR A 249 -15.93 -10.20 -34.44
C TYR A 249 -17.20 -11.00 -34.13
N PRO A 250 -17.20 -11.92 -33.14
CA PRO A 250 -16.11 -12.26 -32.22
C PRO A 250 -14.92 -12.93 -32.92
N LEU A 251 -13.70 -12.57 -32.52
CA LEU A 251 -12.48 -13.13 -33.11
C LEU A 251 -12.33 -14.61 -32.77
N SER A 252 -11.86 -15.41 -33.74
CA SER A 252 -11.32 -16.75 -33.45
C SER A 252 -10.04 -16.63 -32.60
N ARG A 253 -9.60 -17.75 -32.02
CA ARG A 253 -8.34 -17.76 -31.28
C ARG A 253 -7.15 -17.53 -32.21
N GLU A 254 -7.16 -18.03 -33.44
CA GLU A 254 -6.07 -17.75 -34.40
C GLU A 254 -6.01 -16.25 -34.72
N ALA A 255 -7.14 -15.64 -35.10
CA ALA A 255 -7.20 -14.23 -35.44
C ALA A 255 -6.79 -13.32 -34.26
N ALA A 256 -7.20 -13.67 -33.03
CA ALA A 256 -6.76 -12.97 -31.83
C ALA A 256 -5.25 -13.11 -31.58
N THR A 257 -4.66 -14.25 -31.92
CA THR A 257 -3.22 -14.52 -31.79
C THR A 257 -2.41 -13.72 -32.81
N GLU A 258 -2.90 -13.61 -34.05
CA GLU A 258 -2.29 -12.77 -35.09
C GLU A 258 -2.30 -11.30 -34.70
N LEU A 259 -3.46 -10.79 -34.24
CA LEU A 259 -3.56 -9.41 -33.76
C LEU A 259 -2.70 -9.16 -32.51
N ALA A 260 -2.62 -10.11 -31.58
CA ALA A 260 -1.75 -10.01 -30.41
C ALA A 260 -0.27 -9.99 -30.80
N THR A 261 0.12 -10.79 -31.79
CA THR A 261 1.47 -10.79 -32.37
C THR A 261 1.79 -9.44 -33.00
N HIS A 262 0.91 -8.92 -33.85
CA HIS A 262 1.06 -7.57 -34.41
C HIS A 262 1.13 -6.50 -33.30
N PHE A 263 0.28 -6.61 -32.28
CA PHE A 263 0.27 -5.68 -31.16
C PHE A 263 1.63 -5.66 -30.43
N VAL A 264 2.15 -6.84 -30.09
CA VAL A 264 3.38 -6.99 -29.30
C VAL A 264 4.62 -6.62 -30.12
N ASP A 265 4.73 -7.11 -31.36
CA ASP A 265 5.97 -7.03 -32.12
C ASP A 265 6.06 -5.74 -32.96
N VAL A 266 4.92 -5.17 -33.36
CA VAL A 266 4.86 -3.99 -34.24
C VAL A 266 4.31 -2.78 -33.49
N TYR A 267 3.04 -2.82 -33.09
CA TYR A 267 2.33 -1.64 -32.60
C TYR A 267 2.91 -1.08 -31.28
N ALA A 268 3.25 -1.96 -30.33
CA ALA A 268 3.82 -1.59 -29.05
C ALA A 268 5.28 -1.12 -29.20
N ARG A 269 6.11 -1.86 -29.95
CA ARG A 269 7.52 -1.48 -30.19
C ARG A 269 7.67 -0.17 -30.94
N ALA A 270 6.79 0.11 -31.91
CA ALA A 270 6.78 1.38 -32.64
C ALA A 270 6.52 2.61 -31.74
N ARG A 271 5.89 2.41 -30.57
CA ARG A 271 5.67 3.50 -29.58
C ARG A 271 6.86 3.73 -28.66
N SER A 272 7.62 2.68 -28.39
CA SER A 272 8.83 2.74 -27.58
C SER A 272 9.59 1.42 -27.67
N GLY A 273 10.92 1.49 -27.85
CA GLY A 273 11.80 0.33 -27.76
C GLY A 273 11.75 -0.36 -26.39
N ASN A 274 11.30 0.34 -25.34
CA ASN A 274 11.13 -0.21 -24.00
C ASN A 274 9.89 -1.12 -23.86
N ASN A 275 9.00 -1.15 -24.85
CA ASN A 275 7.84 -2.03 -24.86
C ASN A 275 8.22 -3.45 -25.28
N ARG A 276 9.12 -4.08 -24.51
CA ARG A 276 9.62 -5.45 -24.72
C ARG A 276 8.61 -6.49 -24.21
N LEU A 277 7.38 -6.47 -24.74
CA LEU A 277 6.27 -7.27 -24.18
C LEU A 277 6.47 -8.79 -24.29
N ARG A 278 7.37 -9.25 -25.18
CA ARG A 278 7.81 -10.65 -25.25
C ARG A 278 8.62 -11.10 -24.02
N GLU A 279 9.08 -10.17 -23.18
CA GLU A 279 9.88 -10.44 -21.99
C GLU A 279 9.10 -10.18 -20.69
N PHE A 280 7.80 -9.88 -20.79
CA PHE A 280 6.97 -9.54 -19.63
C PHE A 280 6.67 -10.76 -18.78
N ALA A 281 7.56 -11.03 -17.83
CA ALA A 281 7.40 -12.04 -16.80
C ALA A 281 7.28 -11.42 -15.40
N GLY A 282 6.66 -12.15 -14.47
CA GLY A 282 6.57 -11.77 -13.05
C GLY A 282 5.42 -10.81 -12.69
N PHE A 283 4.55 -10.48 -13.64
CA PHE A 283 3.38 -9.62 -13.42
C PHE A 283 2.18 -10.41 -12.86
N VAL A 284 1.39 -9.79 -11.98
CA VAL A 284 0.21 -10.43 -11.35
C VAL A 284 -1.08 -9.74 -11.80
N ILE A 285 -1.43 -9.93 -13.07
CA ILE A 285 -2.60 -9.27 -13.70
C ILE A 285 -3.88 -10.12 -13.71
N ILE A 286 -3.79 -11.36 -13.21
CA ILE A 286 -4.91 -12.29 -12.94
C ILE A 286 -4.97 -12.65 -11.44
N GLY A 287 -5.98 -13.43 -11.03
CA GLY A 287 -6.18 -13.80 -9.63
C GLY A 287 -6.93 -12.76 -8.76
N PRO A 288 -7.30 -13.12 -7.53
CA PRO A 288 -8.04 -12.26 -6.62
C PRO A 288 -7.12 -11.27 -5.88
N GLU A 289 -7.62 -10.05 -5.66
CA GLU A 289 -7.00 -9.01 -4.82
C GLU A 289 -8.01 -8.56 -3.78
N TYR A 290 -7.56 -8.30 -2.55
CA TYR A 290 -8.44 -7.84 -1.49
C TYR A 290 -7.69 -7.00 -0.44
N PRO A 291 -8.23 -5.85 0.02
CA PRO A 291 -7.70 -5.18 1.20
C PRO A 291 -7.97 -5.98 2.48
N VAL A 292 -7.03 -5.93 3.41
CA VAL A 292 -7.12 -6.56 4.75
C VAL A 292 -6.68 -5.58 5.82
N ARG A 293 -7.29 -5.70 7.01
CA ARG A 293 -6.92 -5.02 8.25
C ARG A 293 -6.35 -6.06 9.20
N LEU A 294 -5.13 -5.82 9.63
CA LEU A 294 -4.40 -6.68 10.53
C LEU A 294 -4.30 -6.00 11.89
N ARG A 295 -4.66 -6.74 12.94
CA ARG A 295 -4.62 -6.28 14.32
C ARG A 295 -3.95 -7.30 15.22
N ARG A 296 -3.35 -6.85 16.31
CA ARG A 296 -2.97 -7.72 17.42
C ARG A 296 -4.16 -7.92 18.38
N ARG A 297 -4.49 -9.17 18.73
CA ARG A 297 -5.40 -9.48 19.86
C ARG A 297 -4.56 -9.98 21.04
N HIS A 298 -4.30 -9.08 21.98
CA HIS A 298 -3.57 -9.34 23.23
C HIS A 298 -2.13 -9.84 23.07
N ARG A 299 -1.38 -9.84 24.19
CA ARG A 299 0.09 -9.97 24.29
C ARG A 299 0.73 -11.13 23.51
N GLN A 300 -0.01 -12.13 23.02
CA GLN A 300 0.57 -13.30 22.33
C GLN A 300 -0.13 -13.73 21.04
N ARG A 301 -1.13 -12.99 20.51
CA ARG A 301 -1.84 -13.42 19.28
C ARG A 301 -2.03 -12.26 18.30
N ALA A 302 -1.52 -12.39 17.08
CA ALA A 302 -2.09 -11.66 15.96
C ALA A 302 -3.50 -12.23 15.70
N ALA A 303 -4.49 -11.36 15.50
CA ALA A 303 -5.80 -11.80 15.05
C ALA A 303 -6.22 -11.00 13.83
N HIS A 304 -6.53 -11.73 12.78
CA HIS A 304 -7.02 -11.14 11.55
C HIS A 304 -8.50 -10.83 11.74
N HIS A 305 -8.87 -9.56 11.55
CA HIS A 305 -10.27 -9.21 11.36
C HIS A 305 -10.50 -8.95 9.88
N ARG A 306 -11.41 -9.76 9.34
CA ARG A 306 -11.88 -9.72 7.96
C ARG A 306 -12.31 -8.30 7.62
N LEU A 307 -11.63 -7.66 6.66
CA LEU A 307 -12.30 -6.64 5.85
C LEU A 307 -13.04 -7.39 4.75
N GLN A 308 -14.36 -7.24 4.68
CA GLN A 308 -15.11 -7.75 3.53
C GLN A 308 -14.82 -6.87 2.31
N ALA A 309 -13.74 -7.18 1.62
CA ALA A 309 -13.50 -6.65 0.29
C ALA A 309 -14.47 -7.28 -0.72
N ARG A 310 -15.23 -6.46 -1.44
CA ARG A 310 -15.77 -6.88 -2.74
C ARG A 310 -14.66 -6.71 -3.77
N PRO A 311 -14.17 -7.79 -4.41
CA PRO A 311 -13.19 -7.67 -5.47
C PRO A 311 -13.85 -6.96 -6.66
N GLY A 312 -13.15 -5.98 -7.19
CA GLY A 312 -13.56 -5.26 -8.37
C GLY A 312 -12.35 -4.90 -9.20
N ARG A 313 -11.61 -5.91 -9.69
CA ARG A 313 -10.90 -5.74 -10.95
C ARG A 313 -11.99 -5.59 -12.01
N ARG A 314 -12.39 -4.36 -12.35
CA ARG A 314 -12.97 -4.14 -13.67
C ARG A 314 -11.84 -4.46 -14.64
N ARG A 315 -11.89 -5.65 -15.24
CA ARG A 315 -10.95 -6.13 -16.27
C ARG A 315 -10.76 -5.01 -17.30
N PRO A 316 -9.58 -4.38 -17.40
CA PRO A 316 -9.30 -3.40 -18.43
C PRO A 316 -8.53 -4.05 -19.59
N ALA A 317 -8.89 -3.75 -20.84
CA ALA A 317 -8.11 -4.15 -22.01
C ALA A 317 -7.19 -3.02 -22.56
N VAL A 318 -6.14 -3.43 -23.26
CA VAL A 318 -5.20 -2.72 -24.17
C VAL A 318 -4.41 -1.51 -23.65
N GLY A 319 -4.94 -0.67 -22.76
CA GLY A 319 -4.28 0.58 -22.33
C GLY A 319 -3.40 0.51 -21.08
N ARG A 320 -3.43 -0.60 -20.34
CA ARG A 320 -2.59 -0.86 -19.16
C ARG A 320 -2.43 -2.37 -18.97
N LEU A 321 -1.51 -2.97 -19.72
CA LEU A 321 -1.07 -4.35 -19.50
C LEU A 321 0.03 -4.43 -18.42
N SER A 322 0.01 -3.51 -17.45
CA SER A 322 0.87 -3.53 -16.28
C SER A 322 0.04 -3.34 -15.02
N ASP A 323 0.58 -3.80 -13.90
CA ASP A 323 0.12 -3.45 -12.57
C ASP A 323 0.17 -1.93 -12.39
N GLY A 324 -0.92 -1.26 -12.78
CA GLY A 324 -1.00 0.19 -12.71
C GLY A 324 -0.79 0.67 -11.27
N PRO A 325 -0.15 1.83 -11.08
CA PRO A 325 0.34 2.23 -9.78
C PRO A 325 -0.80 2.42 -8.77
N HIS A 326 -0.58 1.89 -7.57
CA HIS A 326 -1.44 2.07 -6.41
C HIS A 326 -0.95 3.26 -5.59
N ARG A 327 -1.89 4.03 -5.03
CA ARG A 327 -1.58 5.08 -4.06
C ARG A 327 -2.60 4.99 -2.95
N THR A 328 -2.17 5.01 -1.69
CA THR A 328 -3.08 5.22 -0.56
C THR A 328 -2.97 6.67 -0.12
N GLY A 329 -4.10 7.25 0.26
CA GLY A 329 -4.11 8.57 0.89
C GLY A 329 -4.05 8.39 2.40
N GLN A 330 -3.29 9.23 3.10
CA GLN A 330 -3.38 9.29 4.56
C GLN A 330 -4.82 9.64 4.99
N PRO A 331 -5.29 9.11 6.14
CA PRO A 331 -6.61 9.47 6.66
C PRO A 331 -6.71 10.99 6.83
N ARG A 332 -7.55 11.64 6.01
CA ARG A 332 -7.80 13.08 6.16
C ARG A 332 -8.60 13.31 7.44
N ARG A 333 -8.03 14.06 8.39
CA ARG A 333 -8.81 14.76 9.43
C ARG A 333 -9.74 15.76 8.74
N PRO A 334 -11.05 15.80 9.01
CA PRO A 334 -11.80 17.05 8.87
C PRO A 334 -11.19 18.01 9.89
N LEU A 335 -10.72 19.17 9.43
CA LEU A 335 -10.16 20.29 10.20
C LEU A 335 -10.72 20.35 11.64
N PRO A 336 -9.87 20.42 12.67
CA PRO A 336 -10.34 20.61 14.03
C PRO A 336 -10.70 22.09 14.23
N VAL A 337 -12.00 22.36 14.39
CA VAL A 337 -12.42 23.39 15.36
C VAL A 337 -12.17 22.75 16.73
N LEU A 338 -11.28 23.38 17.50
CA LEU A 338 -10.92 23.03 18.88
C LEU A 338 -12.06 23.43 19.83
N GLY A 339 -12.29 22.59 20.84
CA GLY A 339 -13.35 22.77 21.83
C GLY A 339 -13.95 21.41 22.18
N GLY A 340 -13.66 20.92 23.38
CA GLY A 340 -13.95 19.55 23.81
C GLY A 340 -15.40 19.12 23.62
N LEU A 341 -15.57 17.92 23.05
CA LEU A 341 -16.55 16.87 23.42
C LEU A 341 -16.43 15.66 22.45
N PRO A 342 -16.78 14.44 22.90
CA PRO A 342 -16.37 13.17 22.32
C PRO A 342 -17.23 12.78 21.13
N ARG A 343 -16.97 13.36 19.96
CA ARG A 343 -17.48 12.78 18.71
C ARG A 343 -16.36 12.01 18.03
N ARG A 344 -16.38 10.69 18.19
CA ARG A 344 -15.64 9.72 17.37
C ARG A 344 -15.92 10.00 15.89
N LYS A 345 -15.15 10.90 15.27
CA LYS A 345 -15.17 11.09 13.81
C LYS A 345 -14.71 9.76 13.22
N ARG A 346 -15.57 9.14 12.40
CA ARG A 346 -15.32 7.81 11.82
C ARG A 346 -14.15 7.91 10.83
N LEU A 347 -12.99 7.37 11.21
CA LEU A 347 -11.84 7.26 10.32
C LEU A 347 -12.19 6.33 9.15
N SER A 348 -11.67 6.67 7.98
CA SER A 348 -11.82 5.89 6.75
C SER A 348 -10.46 5.70 6.09
N ALA A 349 -10.19 4.50 5.62
CA ALA A 349 -9.02 4.20 4.80
C ALA A 349 -9.34 4.49 3.33
N ILE A 350 -8.45 5.20 2.64
CA ILE A 350 -8.61 5.55 1.22
C ILE A 350 -7.60 4.77 0.39
N PHE A 351 -8.11 3.91 -0.48
CA PHE A 351 -7.34 3.19 -1.48
C PHE A 351 -7.58 3.81 -2.85
N ALA A 352 -6.50 4.17 -3.54
CA ALA A 352 -6.56 4.66 -4.92
C ALA A 352 -5.79 3.74 -5.88
N ARG A 353 -6.30 3.66 -7.12
CA ARG A 353 -5.64 2.92 -8.21
C ARG A 353 -5.70 3.74 -9.50
N GLY A 354 -4.53 3.90 -10.10
CA GLY A 354 -4.35 4.67 -11.33
C GLY A 354 -4.43 6.18 -11.10
N TYR A 355 -3.56 6.91 -11.79
CA TYR A 355 -3.57 8.38 -11.82
C TYR A 355 -3.18 8.94 -13.19
N TYR A 356 -2.37 8.23 -14.00
CA TYR A 356 -2.03 8.70 -15.35
C TYR A 356 -3.24 8.79 -16.31
N THR A 357 -4.28 7.97 -16.10
CA THR A 357 -5.46 7.91 -17.00
C THR A 357 -6.73 7.70 -16.20
N ARG A 358 -7.25 6.46 -16.14
CA ARG A 358 -8.36 6.11 -15.27
C ARG A 358 -7.89 6.18 -13.83
N THR A 359 -8.64 6.92 -13.02
CA THR A 359 -8.39 7.08 -11.58
C THR A 359 -9.58 6.56 -10.82
N THR A 360 -9.35 5.70 -9.84
CA THR A 360 -10.39 5.19 -8.94
C THR A 360 -9.96 5.39 -7.50
N LEU A 361 -10.86 5.94 -6.68
CA LEU A 361 -10.71 6.05 -5.23
C LEU A 361 -11.83 5.25 -4.57
N ILE A 362 -11.49 4.52 -3.51
CA ILE A 362 -12.44 3.76 -2.68
C ILE A 362 -12.15 4.08 -1.23
N ALA A 363 -13.20 4.47 -0.49
CA ALA A 363 -13.14 4.66 0.94
C ALA A 363 -13.73 3.43 1.66
N TYR A 364 -12.99 2.91 2.62
CA TYR A 364 -13.43 1.86 3.54
C TYR A 364 -13.57 2.43 4.95
N ASP A 365 -14.58 1.99 5.69
CA ASP A 365 -14.66 2.30 7.12
C ASP A 365 -13.76 1.37 7.95
N ARG A 366 -13.78 1.59 9.26
CA ARG A 366 -13.08 0.78 10.26
C ARG A 366 -13.35 -0.73 10.19
N ASN A 367 -14.51 -1.15 9.71
CA ASN A 367 -14.89 -2.55 9.58
C ASN A 367 -14.54 -3.11 8.20
N GLY A 368 -13.93 -2.30 7.32
CA GLY A 368 -13.63 -2.67 5.95
C GLY A 368 -14.82 -2.68 5.02
N HIS A 369 -15.93 -2.07 5.41
CA HIS A 369 -17.06 -1.90 4.52
C HIS A 369 -16.79 -0.71 3.61
N LYS A 370 -16.97 -0.94 2.30
CA LYS A 370 -16.92 0.12 1.30
C LYS A 370 -17.98 1.17 1.63
N ARG A 371 -17.54 2.41 1.87
CA ARG A 371 -18.40 3.57 2.13
C ARG A 371 -18.73 4.33 0.86
N ALA A 372 -17.73 4.52 0.00
CA ALA A 372 -17.87 5.27 -1.24
C ALA A 372 -16.86 4.79 -2.27
N SER A 373 -17.16 5.00 -3.56
CA SER A 373 -16.17 4.94 -4.63
C SER A 373 -16.44 5.99 -5.67
N ALA A 374 -15.37 6.61 -6.17
CA ALA A 374 -15.41 7.48 -7.32
C ALA A 374 -14.44 6.96 -8.39
N THR A 375 -14.88 6.94 -9.64
CA THR A 375 -14.03 6.63 -10.79
C THR A 375 -14.15 7.73 -11.82
N ARG A 376 -13.01 8.28 -12.24
CA ARG A 376 -12.94 9.22 -13.37
C ARG A 376 -12.20 8.58 -14.53
N GLY A 377 -12.82 8.57 -15.71
CA GLY A 377 -12.18 8.26 -16.99
C GLY A 377 -11.54 9.49 -17.62
N ARG A 378 -10.69 9.30 -18.64
CA ARG A 378 -10.17 10.41 -19.46
C ARG A 378 -11.38 11.18 -20.04
N PRO A 379 -11.45 12.52 -20.01
CA PRO A 379 -12.43 13.23 -20.82
C PRO A 379 -12.18 12.83 -22.27
N GLY A 380 -13.18 12.27 -22.95
CA GLY A 380 -13.07 11.98 -24.37
C GLY A 380 -12.64 13.24 -25.10
N ARG A 381 -11.60 13.17 -25.94
CA ARG A 381 -11.38 14.20 -26.96
C ARG A 381 -12.67 14.19 -27.79
N ARG A 382 -13.56 15.17 -27.59
CA ARG A 382 -14.54 15.50 -28.61
C ARG A 382 -13.70 15.81 -29.84
N VAL A 383 -13.84 14.99 -30.88
CA VAL A 383 -13.44 15.39 -32.22
C VAL A 383 -14.21 16.67 -32.50
N ARG A 384 -13.54 17.82 -32.44
CA ARG A 384 -14.11 19.04 -33.02
C ARG A 384 -14.25 18.72 -34.51
N ARG A 385 -15.47 18.42 -34.95
CA ARG A 385 -15.84 18.62 -36.35
C ARG A 385 -15.56 20.09 -36.61
N SER A 386 -14.58 20.38 -37.45
CA SER A 386 -14.40 21.71 -38.01
C SER A 386 -15.61 21.99 -38.90
N GLN A 387 -16.61 22.65 -38.33
CA GLN A 387 -17.48 23.49 -39.12
C GLN A 387 -16.70 24.77 -39.41
N ALA A 388 -16.32 24.95 -40.67
CA ALA A 388 -15.99 26.24 -41.24
C ALA A 388 -16.44 26.25 -42.70
N THR A 389 -17.75 26.44 -42.88
CA THR A 389 -18.30 27.02 -44.10
C THR A 389 -17.98 28.52 -44.13
N ARG A 390 -17.39 28.95 -45.25
CA ARG A 390 -17.55 30.23 -45.99
C ARG A 390 -17.69 31.55 -45.21
N GLY A 391 -16.86 32.54 -45.59
CA GLY A 391 -17.26 33.95 -45.59
C GLY A 391 -16.14 34.99 -45.62
N GLN A 392 -15.90 35.58 -46.80
CA GLN A 392 -15.39 36.94 -47.10
C GLN A 392 -13.92 37.30 -46.82
N LYS A 393 -13.11 37.41 -47.88
CA LYS A 393 -12.99 38.65 -48.68
C LYS A 393 -12.77 38.30 -50.14
#